data_AF-A0A1B6H2H7-F1
#
_entry.id   AF-A0A1B6H2H7-F1
#
_cell.length_a   1.000
_cell.length_b   1.000
_cell.length_c   1.000
_cell.angle_alpha   90.00
_cell.angle_beta   90.00
_cell.angle_gamma   90.00
#
_symmetry.space_group_name_H-M   'P 1'
#
loop_
_entity.id
_entity.type
_entity.pdbx_description
1 polymer ?
#
loop_
_entity_poly.entity_id
_entity_poly.type
_entity_poly.pdbx_seq_one_letter_code
_entity_poly.pdbx_strand_id
1 'polypeptide(L)'
;MPLTEEEKKQRKAEKKAKKLREAEERRIKIRKDELAREVRSSQGTVADRMKLWYERNYAAHFPLIKDEMEIAWNSFEHILDTKDFIICQLQDRMDEAKMQEAMSWQDFVIKVDNMILDYQKRMEIMDSQYKDHLTQLVDDAMEKTQVQEMNHANLEDYYKTVLYIMEEQFQEASTTAQGEYVTKRDEEAKKGQHLTEMMSAVLELTVKKITKAIKQCLHEYKETTDIRRKEVELLRAKDSYYLEVIRRQDIRMAKLCEDMSSLQSQVNERYESRLVLEDLKRDREETYGEYTQARASLSRASGLDAAQMLTLSSESNNIIKHLEKVVEKGEKILRLGVLCRNLETQEEKVVPFGFSVDNKSEEFTDDNGYSPFMFFWRRYASANLIKRKLEPTLKTLREENEYLKYRLETVLEILSNSQV
;
A
#
# COMPACT_ATOMS: atom_id res chain seq x y z
N MET A 1 -88.87 63.46 47.38
CA MET A 1 -88.17 63.11 48.64
C MET A 1 -86.78 63.73 48.60
N PRO A 2 -86.39 64.56 49.59
CA PRO A 2 -85.07 65.19 49.62
C PRO A 2 -84.05 64.32 50.38
N LEU A 3 -82.88 64.11 49.78
CA LEU A 3 -81.74 63.34 50.33
C LEU A 3 -81.05 64.06 51.52
N THR A 4 -80.65 63.29 52.52
CA THR A 4 -80.09 63.67 53.83
C THR A 4 -78.62 64.13 53.78
N GLU A 5 -78.18 64.98 54.73
CA GLU A 5 -76.83 65.56 54.77
C GLU A 5 -75.66 64.55 54.89
N GLU A 6 -75.93 63.35 55.42
CA GLU A 6 -74.91 62.31 55.61
C GLU A 6 -74.42 61.71 54.27
N GLU A 7 -75.31 61.59 53.29
CA GLU A 7 -74.97 61.13 51.94
C GLU A 7 -74.08 62.13 51.18
N LYS A 8 -74.17 63.44 51.51
CA LYS A 8 -73.31 64.48 50.94
C LYS A 8 -71.89 64.47 51.52
N LYS A 9 -71.72 64.11 52.80
CA LYS A 9 -70.39 63.94 53.43
C LYS A 9 -69.69 62.67 52.95
N GLN A 10 -70.41 61.55 52.84
CA GLN A 10 -69.86 60.31 52.29
C GLN A 10 -69.44 60.47 50.82
N ARG A 11 -70.26 61.13 49.98
CA ARG A 11 -69.87 61.46 48.59
C ARG A 11 -68.63 62.36 48.49
N LYS A 12 -68.38 63.27 49.45
CA LYS A 12 -67.17 64.12 49.46
C LYS A 12 -65.93 63.34 49.89
N ALA A 13 -66.05 62.44 50.86
CA ALA A 13 -64.97 61.55 51.31
C ALA A 13 -64.59 60.53 50.22
N GLU A 14 -65.57 59.92 49.56
CA GLU A 14 -65.35 59.05 48.40
C GLU A 14 -64.70 59.79 47.24
N LYS A 15 -65.12 61.03 46.94
CA LYS A 15 -64.45 61.84 45.90
C LYS A 15 -63.00 62.16 46.24
N LYS A 16 -62.65 62.38 47.52
CA LYS A 16 -61.25 62.60 47.94
C LYS A 16 -60.43 61.31 47.90
N ALA A 17 -60.96 60.20 48.37
CA ALA A 17 -60.31 58.89 48.30
C ALA A 17 -60.11 58.43 46.85
N LYS A 18 -61.09 58.67 45.99
CA LYS A 18 -61.00 58.41 44.54
C LYS A 18 -59.93 59.27 43.88
N LYS A 19 -59.84 60.56 44.20
CA LYS A 19 -58.75 61.44 43.72
C LYS A 19 -57.37 61.00 44.19
N LEU A 20 -57.25 60.50 45.43
CA LEU A 20 -55.97 59.99 45.96
C LEU A 20 -55.56 58.70 45.23
N ARG A 21 -56.50 57.77 45.02
CA ARG A 21 -56.28 56.55 44.21
C ARG A 21 -55.91 56.89 42.76
N GLU A 22 -56.62 57.82 42.13
CA GLU A 22 -56.31 58.31 40.78
C GLU A 22 -54.94 59.03 40.70
N ALA A 23 -54.47 59.66 41.78
CA ALA A 23 -53.14 60.24 41.85
C ALA A 23 -52.05 59.17 42.02
N GLU A 24 -52.31 58.16 42.85
CA GLU A 24 -51.40 57.03 43.07
C GLU A 24 -51.29 56.13 41.84
N GLU A 25 -52.41 55.85 41.17
CA GLU A 25 -52.45 55.14 39.87
C GLU A 25 -51.71 55.92 38.79
N ARG A 26 -51.84 57.26 38.75
CA ARG A 26 -51.04 58.10 37.83
C ARG A 26 -49.55 58.01 38.14
N ARG A 27 -49.15 58.00 39.42
CA ARG A 27 -47.75 57.84 39.83
C ARG A 27 -47.19 56.47 39.44
N ILE A 28 -47.97 55.40 39.65
CA ILE A 28 -47.60 54.04 39.24
C ILE A 28 -47.49 53.95 37.72
N LYS A 29 -48.41 54.58 36.98
CA LYS A 29 -48.38 54.59 35.51
C LYS A 29 -47.13 55.30 34.98
N ILE A 30 -46.80 56.48 35.51
CA ILE A 30 -45.56 57.20 35.16
C ILE A 30 -44.32 56.33 35.40
N ARG A 31 -44.23 55.67 36.56
CA ARG A 31 -43.12 54.79 36.89
C ARG A 31 -43.03 53.55 35.99
N LYS A 32 -44.18 52.97 35.60
CA LYS A 32 -44.24 51.89 34.60
C LYS A 32 -43.79 52.36 33.22
N ASP A 33 -44.20 53.56 32.80
CA ASP A 33 -43.84 54.14 31.51
C ASP A 33 -42.36 54.54 31.46
N GLU A 34 -41.77 54.97 32.58
CA GLU A 34 -40.33 55.18 32.75
C GLU A 34 -39.57 53.85 32.66
N LEU A 35 -39.98 52.83 33.42
CA LEU A 35 -39.35 51.52 33.38
C LEU A 35 -39.45 50.88 31.99
N ALA A 36 -40.59 51.01 31.30
CA ALA A 36 -40.75 50.51 29.94
C ALA A 36 -39.90 51.28 28.91
N ARG A 37 -39.63 52.57 29.14
CA ARG A 37 -38.68 53.34 28.31
C ARG A 37 -37.25 52.90 28.58
N GLU A 38 -36.87 52.69 29.84
CA GLU A 38 -35.55 52.20 30.22
C GLU A 38 -35.28 50.80 29.68
N VAL A 39 -36.25 49.87 29.77
CA VAL A 39 -36.16 48.53 29.19
C VAL A 39 -36.04 48.56 27.67
N ARG A 40 -36.81 49.41 26.98
CA ARG A 40 -36.67 49.55 25.51
C ARG A 40 -35.33 50.14 25.11
N SER A 41 -34.83 51.12 25.87
CA SER A 41 -33.50 51.70 25.65
C SER A 41 -32.39 50.69 25.95
N SER A 42 -32.52 49.87 26.99
CA SER A 42 -31.55 48.82 27.31
C SER A 42 -31.56 47.70 26.26
N GLN A 43 -32.73 47.28 25.76
CA GLN A 43 -32.84 46.33 24.66
C GLN A 43 -32.20 46.86 23.36
N GLY A 44 -32.43 48.14 23.01
CA GLY A 44 -31.78 48.78 21.87
C GLY A 44 -30.26 48.81 22.02
N THR A 45 -29.75 49.25 23.17
CA THR A 45 -28.29 49.29 23.42
C THR A 45 -27.65 47.90 23.45
N VAL A 46 -28.35 46.86 23.90
CA VAL A 46 -27.88 45.47 23.81
C VAL A 46 -27.82 45.00 22.35
N ALA A 47 -28.85 45.28 21.54
CA ALA A 47 -28.85 44.94 20.12
C ALA A 47 -27.71 45.65 19.36
N ASP A 48 -27.47 46.93 19.66
CA ASP A 48 -26.37 47.71 19.08
C ASP A 48 -25.01 47.14 19.48
N ARG A 49 -24.82 46.81 20.76
CA ARG A 49 -23.58 46.16 21.24
C ARG A 49 -23.37 44.79 20.62
N MET A 50 -24.43 44.02 20.43
CA MET A 50 -24.36 42.70 19.81
C MET A 50 -23.96 42.83 18.33
N LYS A 51 -24.54 43.81 17.61
CA LYS A 51 -24.16 44.12 16.23
C LYS A 51 -22.69 44.52 16.13
N LEU A 52 -22.23 45.44 16.98
CA LEU A 52 -20.82 45.85 17.08
C LEU A 52 -19.89 44.67 17.42
N TRP A 53 -20.34 43.76 18.29
CA TRP A 53 -19.58 42.55 18.62
C TRP A 53 -19.43 41.63 17.40
N TYR A 54 -20.52 41.36 16.66
CA TYR A 54 -20.46 40.58 15.42
C TYR A 54 -19.58 41.27 14.38
N GLU A 55 -19.75 42.57 14.13
CA GLU A 55 -18.93 43.32 13.17
C GLU A 55 -17.44 43.23 13.52
N ARG A 56 -17.08 43.42 14.80
CA ARG A 56 -15.69 43.31 15.25
C ARG A 56 -15.16 41.88 15.19
N ASN A 57 -16.00 40.89 15.49
CA ASN A 57 -15.66 39.48 15.42
C ASN A 57 -15.42 39.04 13.97
N TYR A 58 -16.31 39.40 13.04
CA TYR A 58 -16.11 39.19 11.61
C TYR A 58 -14.87 39.91 11.09
N ALA A 59 -14.65 41.18 11.47
CA ALA A 59 -13.47 41.92 11.04
C ALA A 59 -12.15 41.29 11.54
N ALA A 60 -12.16 40.62 12.69
CA ALA A 60 -10.99 39.94 13.23
C ALA A 60 -10.79 38.52 12.65
N HIS A 61 -11.86 37.74 12.51
CA HIS A 61 -11.76 36.33 12.10
C HIS A 61 -11.82 36.10 10.59
N PHE A 62 -12.54 36.95 9.85
CA PHE A 62 -12.68 36.77 8.40
C PHE A 62 -11.33 36.82 7.65
N PRO A 63 -10.39 37.74 7.96
CA PRO A 63 -9.06 37.71 7.37
C PRO A 63 -8.32 36.41 7.66
N LEU A 64 -8.38 35.89 8.90
CA LEU A 64 -7.73 34.63 9.27
C LEU A 64 -8.31 33.45 8.49
N ILE A 65 -9.62 33.36 8.37
CA ILE A 65 -10.30 32.31 7.58
C ILE A 65 -9.90 32.42 6.11
N LYS A 66 -9.79 33.64 5.57
CA LYS A 66 -9.36 33.87 4.20
C LYS A 66 -7.91 33.40 3.99
N ASP A 67 -7.02 33.75 4.90
CA ASP A 67 -5.61 33.33 4.83
C ASP A 67 -5.49 31.80 4.95
N GLU A 68 -6.24 31.17 5.85
CA GLU A 68 -6.31 29.70 5.98
C GLU A 68 -6.85 29.04 4.70
N MET A 69 -7.91 29.60 4.10
CA MET A 69 -8.44 29.13 2.82
C MET A 69 -7.41 29.27 1.69
N GLU A 70 -6.64 30.36 1.66
CA GLU A 70 -5.61 30.60 0.65
C GLU A 70 -4.44 29.62 0.82
N ILE A 71 -4.01 29.34 2.06
CA ILE A 71 -3.00 28.30 2.34
C ILE A 71 -3.51 26.92 1.91
N ALA A 72 -4.75 26.58 2.25
CA ALA A 72 -5.36 25.30 1.87
C ALA A 72 -5.48 25.18 0.35
N TRP A 73 -5.86 26.27 -0.35
CA TRP A 73 -5.93 26.33 -1.80
C TRP A 73 -4.56 26.11 -2.44
N ASN A 74 -3.54 26.85 -2.01
CA ASN A 74 -2.17 26.71 -2.53
C ASN A 74 -1.59 25.32 -2.27
N SER A 75 -1.87 24.73 -1.10
CA SER A 75 -1.48 23.36 -0.80
C SER A 75 -2.17 22.36 -1.73
N PHE A 76 -3.44 22.59 -2.06
CA PHE A 76 -4.18 21.74 -2.97
C PHE A 76 -3.66 21.84 -4.41
N GLU A 77 -3.41 23.06 -4.91
CA GLU A 77 -2.77 23.28 -6.22
C GLU A 77 -1.41 22.58 -6.31
N HIS A 78 -0.56 22.73 -5.29
CA HIS A 78 0.75 22.05 -5.29
C HIS A 78 0.63 20.52 -5.34
N ILE A 79 -0.34 19.95 -4.63
CA ILE A 79 -0.61 18.51 -4.67
C ILE A 79 -1.13 18.10 -6.06
N LEU A 80 -1.99 18.90 -6.69
CA LEU A 80 -2.45 18.65 -8.05
C LEU A 80 -1.28 18.68 -9.04
N ASP A 81 -0.45 19.72 -9.02
CA ASP A 81 0.72 19.83 -9.90
C ASP A 81 1.68 18.65 -9.73
N THR A 82 1.92 18.22 -8.49
CA THR A 82 2.77 17.06 -8.20
C THR A 82 2.16 15.78 -8.76
N LYS A 83 0.84 15.60 -8.62
CA LYS A 83 0.13 14.44 -9.18
C LYS A 83 0.14 14.46 -10.71
N ASP A 84 -0.10 15.60 -11.33
CA ASP A 84 -0.07 15.76 -12.78
C ASP A 84 1.33 15.48 -13.33
N PHE A 85 2.39 15.95 -12.65
CA PHE A 85 3.76 15.63 -12.99
C PHE A 85 4.06 14.12 -12.91
N ILE A 86 3.57 13.45 -11.86
CA ILE A 86 3.69 11.99 -11.73
C ILE A 86 2.91 11.28 -12.86
N ILE A 87 1.71 11.75 -13.20
CA ILE A 87 0.91 11.20 -14.29
C ILE A 87 1.66 11.33 -15.62
N CYS A 88 2.23 12.49 -15.94
CA CYS A 88 3.04 12.69 -17.15
C CYS A 88 4.23 11.74 -17.18
N GLN A 89 4.98 11.60 -16.08
CA GLN A 89 6.08 10.63 -16.01
C GLN A 89 5.61 9.19 -16.22
N LEU A 90 4.48 8.80 -15.63
CA LEU A 90 3.93 7.45 -15.82
C LEU A 90 3.49 7.23 -17.27
N GLN A 91 2.95 8.24 -17.94
CA GLN A 91 2.62 8.19 -19.36
C GLN A 91 3.88 8.00 -20.22
N ASP A 92 4.93 8.79 -19.97
CA ASP A 92 6.21 8.67 -20.68
C ASP A 92 6.82 7.26 -20.48
N ARG A 93 6.83 6.75 -19.26
CA ARG A 93 7.32 5.39 -18.95
C ARG A 93 6.50 4.30 -19.62
N MET A 94 5.18 4.48 -19.70
CA MET A 94 4.31 3.55 -20.39
C MET A 94 4.60 3.54 -21.89
N ASP A 95 4.86 4.69 -22.49
CA ASP A 95 5.19 4.78 -23.91
C ASP A 95 6.60 4.26 -24.22
N GLU A 96 7.58 4.49 -23.34
CA GLU A 96 8.90 3.84 -23.40
C GLU A 96 8.77 2.31 -23.34
N ALA A 97 7.95 1.77 -22.43
CA ALA A 97 7.73 0.34 -22.30
C ALA A 97 7.10 -0.27 -23.56
N LYS A 98 6.10 0.40 -24.16
CA LYS A 98 5.50 -0.03 -25.43
C LYS A 98 6.53 -0.02 -26.57
N MET A 99 7.38 1.00 -26.65
CA MET A 99 8.45 1.04 -27.66
C MET A 99 9.44 -0.10 -27.48
N GLN A 100 9.84 -0.39 -26.23
CA GLN A 100 10.73 -1.51 -25.94
C GLN A 100 10.11 -2.85 -26.31
N GLU A 101 8.82 -3.06 -26.00
CA GLU A 101 8.09 -4.26 -26.41
C GLU A 101 8.04 -4.39 -27.94
N ALA A 102 7.72 -3.32 -28.66
CA ALA A 102 7.67 -3.33 -30.12
C ALA A 102 9.04 -3.65 -30.75
N MET A 103 10.13 -3.06 -30.23
CA MET A 103 11.49 -3.36 -30.68
C MET A 103 11.88 -4.81 -30.37
N SER A 104 11.55 -5.31 -29.17
CA SER A 104 11.85 -6.69 -28.78
C SER A 104 11.12 -7.70 -29.67
N TRP A 105 9.86 -7.42 -30.03
CA TRP A 105 9.11 -8.22 -31.00
C TRP A 105 9.72 -8.19 -32.38
N GLN A 106 10.15 -7.03 -32.86
CA GLN A 106 10.82 -6.90 -34.16
C GLN A 106 12.12 -7.71 -34.18
N ASP A 107 12.95 -7.61 -33.14
CA ASP A 107 14.18 -8.38 -33.00
C ASP A 107 13.91 -9.89 -32.95
N PHE A 108 12.85 -10.30 -32.25
CA PHE A 108 12.45 -11.69 -32.20
C PHE A 108 12.05 -12.22 -33.58
N VAL A 109 11.22 -11.48 -34.32
CA VAL A 109 10.80 -11.86 -35.68
C VAL A 109 12.00 -11.98 -36.61
N ILE A 110 12.91 -11.00 -36.59
CA ILE A 110 14.14 -11.04 -37.40
C ILE A 110 14.99 -12.27 -37.06
N LYS A 111 15.12 -12.64 -35.78
CA LYS A 111 15.86 -13.84 -35.36
C LYS A 111 15.20 -15.12 -35.85
N VAL A 112 13.87 -15.21 -35.76
CA VAL A 112 13.11 -16.36 -36.26
C VAL A 112 13.24 -16.47 -37.78
N ASP A 113 13.12 -15.37 -38.52
CA ASP A 113 13.28 -15.35 -39.97
C ASP A 113 14.69 -15.78 -40.40
N ASN A 114 15.73 -15.29 -39.72
CA ASN A 114 17.11 -15.71 -39.96
C ASN A 114 17.29 -17.23 -39.72
N MET A 115 16.70 -17.76 -38.65
CA MET A 115 16.72 -19.19 -38.35
C MET A 115 16.02 -19.99 -39.45
N ILE A 116 14.85 -19.53 -39.92
CA ILE A 116 14.12 -20.18 -41.03
C ILE A 116 14.98 -20.19 -42.29
N LEU A 117 15.61 -19.06 -42.65
CA LEU A 117 16.48 -18.96 -43.82
C LEU A 117 17.69 -19.91 -43.73
N ASP A 118 18.29 -20.06 -42.56
CA ASP A 118 19.40 -20.98 -42.36
C ASP A 118 18.96 -22.44 -42.48
N TYR A 119 17.79 -22.80 -41.96
CA TYR A 119 17.22 -24.14 -42.15
C TYR A 119 16.88 -24.42 -43.62
N GLN A 120 16.33 -23.44 -44.34
CA GLN A 120 16.05 -23.55 -45.77
C GLN A 120 17.33 -23.81 -46.57
N LYS A 121 18.38 -23.01 -46.37
CA LYS A 121 19.69 -23.23 -47.01
C LYS A 121 20.26 -24.61 -46.70
N ARG A 122 20.15 -25.06 -45.45
CA ARG A 122 20.62 -26.40 -45.06
C ARG A 122 19.84 -27.51 -45.75
N MET A 123 18.52 -27.36 -45.89
CA MET A 123 17.70 -28.31 -46.64
C MET A 123 18.04 -28.33 -48.12
N GLU A 124 18.26 -27.17 -48.75
CA GLU A 124 18.67 -27.08 -50.16
C GLU A 124 20.01 -27.77 -50.41
N ILE A 125 20.99 -27.57 -49.53
CA ILE A 125 22.29 -28.25 -49.61
C ILE A 125 22.12 -29.76 -49.47
N MET A 126 21.32 -30.23 -48.51
CA MET A 126 21.09 -31.65 -48.28
C MET A 126 20.34 -32.31 -49.45
N ASP A 127 19.36 -31.61 -50.03
CA ASP A 127 18.63 -32.07 -51.22
C ASP A 127 19.53 -32.13 -52.45
N SER A 128 20.41 -31.13 -52.65
CA SER A 128 21.43 -31.17 -53.71
C SER A 128 22.37 -32.36 -53.52
N GLN A 129 22.92 -32.56 -52.32
CA GLN A 129 23.81 -33.68 -52.02
C GLN A 129 23.13 -35.03 -52.23
N TYR A 130 21.86 -35.15 -51.85
CA TYR A 130 21.07 -36.35 -52.07
C TYR A 130 20.88 -36.63 -53.56
N LYS A 131 20.50 -35.62 -54.36
CA LYS A 131 20.36 -35.74 -55.81
C LYS A 131 21.66 -36.11 -56.48
N ASP A 132 22.77 -35.49 -56.09
CA ASP A 132 24.10 -35.81 -56.62
C ASP A 132 24.47 -37.27 -56.32
N HIS A 133 24.25 -37.72 -55.08
CA HIS A 133 24.54 -39.10 -54.69
C HIS A 133 23.65 -40.12 -55.43
N LEU A 134 22.39 -39.78 -55.66
CA LEU A 134 21.45 -40.62 -56.40
C LEU A 134 21.84 -40.72 -57.87
N THR A 135 22.28 -39.61 -58.47
CA THR A 135 22.78 -39.58 -59.86
C THR A 135 24.03 -40.44 -59.99
N GLN A 136 25.00 -40.29 -59.08
CA GLN A 136 26.21 -41.12 -59.04
C GLN A 136 25.87 -42.61 -58.92
N LEU A 137 24.93 -42.98 -58.06
CA LEU A 137 24.55 -44.37 -57.85
C LEU A 137 23.85 -44.97 -59.08
N VAL A 138 23.06 -44.18 -59.80
CA VAL A 138 22.44 -44.57 -61.07
C VAL A 138 23.51 -44.75 -62.15
N ASP A 139 24.45 -43.81 -62.28
CA ASP A 139 25.53 -43.88 -63.27
C ASP A 139 26.42 -45.12 -63.02
N ASP A 140 26.81 -45.37 -61.77
CA ASP A 140 27.55 -46.57 -61.35
C ASP A 140 26.80 -47.87 -61.69
N ALA A 141 25.48 -47.88 -61.51
CA ALA A 141 24.65 -49.04 -61.81
C ALA A 141 24.53 -49.26 -63.33
N MET A 142 24.40 -48.18 -64.10
CA MET A 142 24.37 -48.24 -65.57
C MET A 142 25.69 -48.75 -66.13
N GLU A 143 26.84 -48.23 -65.64
CA GLU A 143 28.16 -48.67 -66.08
C GLU A 143 28.38 -50.16 -65.79
N LYS A 144 28.04 -50.62 -64.57
CA LYS A 144 28.13 -52.05 -64.21
C LYS A 144 27.27 -52.93 -65.10
N THR A 145 26.06 -52.48 -65.40
CA THR A 145 25.12 -53.22 -66.26
C THR A 145 25.68 -53.33 -67.69
N GLN A 146 26.21 -52.22 -68.22
CA GLN A 146 26.81 -52.19 -69.56
C GLN A 146 28.05 -53.10 -69.67
N VAL A 147 28.91 -53.10 -68.65
CA VAL A 147 30.06 -54.03 -68.58
C VAL A 147 29.60 -55.48 -68.53
N GLN A 148 28.54 -55.76 -67.75
CA GLN A 148 27.98 -57.11 -67.64
C GLN A 148 27.38 -57.58 -68.98
N GLU A 149 26.65 -56.72 -69.69
CA GLU A 149 26.10 -57.00 -71.02
C GLU A 149 27.22 -57.27 -72.04
N MET A 150 28.29 -56.47 -72.03
CA MET A 150 29.44 -56.67 -72.93
C MET A 150 30.15 -58.00 -72.63
N ASN A 151 30.32 -58.35 -71.35
CA ASN A 151 30.87 -59.64 -70.95
C ASN A 151 29.97 -60.81 -71.37
N HIS A 152 28.65 -60.67 -71.23
CA HIS A 152 27.69 -61.67 -71.69
C HIS A 152 27.76 -61.88 -73.21
N ALA A 153 27.82 -60.81 -74.00
CA ALA A 153 27.95 -60.89 -75.45
C ALA A 153 29.24 -61.61 -75.88
N ASN A 154 30.38 -61.26 -75.26
CA ASN A 154 31.66 -61.93 -75.51
C ASN A 154 31.60 -63.43 -75.17
N LEU A 155 30.93 -63.78 -74.07
CA LEU A 155 30.78 -65.18 -73.65
C LEU A 155 29.83 -65.94 -74.60
N GLU A 156 28.77 -65.29 -75.08
CA GLU A 156 27.85 -65.85 -76.07
C GLU A 156 28.57 -66.15 -77.39
N ASP A 157 29.39 -65.23 -77.89
CA ASP A 157 30.19 -65.44 -79.11
C ASP A 157 31.25 -66.53 -78.93
N TYR A 158 31.86 -66.62 -77.76
CA TYR A 158 32.74 -67.73 -77.41
C TYR A 158 31.99 -69.07 -77.47
N TYR A 159 30.82 -69.18 -76.84
CA TYR A 159 30.02 -70.40 -76.88
C TYR A 159 29.53 -70.74 -78.29
N LYS A 160 29.12 -69.75 -79.09
CA LYS A 160 28.78 -69.97 -80.51
C LYS A 160 29.96 -70.54 -81.30
N THR A 161 31.17 -70.02 -81.07
CA THR A 161 32.39 -70.50 -81.72
C THR A 161 32.71 -71.93 -81.32
N VAL A 162 32.63 -72.25 -80.02
CA VAL A 162 32.83 -73.61 -79.50
C VAL A 162 31.78 -74.56 -80.08
N LEU A 163 30.51 -74.18 -80.09
CA LEU A 163 29.42 -74.97 -80.67
C LEU A 163 29.64 -75.21 -82.17
N TYR A 164 30.07 -74.19 -82.92
CA TYR A 164 30.37 -74.35 -84.34
C TYR A 164 31.51 -75.35 -84.57
N ILE A 165 32.62 -75.24 -83.83
CA ILE A 165 33.75 -76.19 -83.92
C ILE A 165 33.30 -77.60 -83.55
N MET A 166 32.50 -77.75 -82.49
CA MET A 166 31.96 -79.04 -82.08
C MET A 166 31.02 -79.63 -83.13
N GLU A 167 30.18 -78.82 -83.76
CA GLU A 167 29.26 -79.26 -84.81
C GLU A 167 30.03 -79.65 -86.08
N GLU A 168 31.07 -78.90 -86.44
CA GLU A 168 31.97 -79.23 -87.56
C GLU A 168 32.68 -80.57 -87.32
N GLN A 169 33.25 -80.76 -86.12
CA GLN A 169 33.84 -82.04 -85.71
C GLN A 169 32.82 -83.17 -85.69
N PHE A 170 31.60 -82.92 -85.20
CA PHE A 170 30.53 -83.89 -85.22
C PHE A 170 30.09 -84.23 -86.64
N GLN A 171 30.06 -83.27 -87.55
CA GLN A 171 29.69 -83.46 -88.95
C GLN A 171 30.79 -84.20 -89.73
N GLU A 172 32.07 -83.92 -89.46
CA GLU A 172 33.20 -84.71 -89.96
C GLU A 172 33.17 -86.15 -89.42
N ALA A 173 32.92 -86.31 -88.12
CA ALA A 173 32.76 -87.63 -87.50
C ALA A 173 31.53 -88.36 -88.05
N SER A 174 30.42 -87.66 -88.32
CA SER A 174 29.18 -88.18 -88.87
C SER A 174 29.30 -88.54 -90.35
N THR A 175 30.04 -87.77 -91.16
CA THR A 175 30.31 -88.11 -92.57
C THR A 175 31.30 -89.28 -92.69
N THR A 176 32.31 -89.32 -91.82
CA THR A 176 33.21 -90.48 -91.67
C THR A 176 32.42 -91.72 -91.20
N ALA A 177 31.57 -91.55 -90.18
CA ALA A 177 30.71 -92.60 -89.68
C ALA A 177 29.62 -93.01 -90.67
N GLN A 178 29.09 -92.12 -91.52
CA GLN A 178 28.14 -92.44 -92.60
C GLN A 178 28.82 -93.21 -93.73
N GLY A 179 30.08 -92.89 -94.06
CA GLY A 179 30.92 -93.68 -94.96
C GLY A 179 31.18 -95.09 -94.42
N GLU A 180 31.44 -95.21 -93.12
CA GLU A 180 31.56 -96.49 -92.42
C GLU A 180 30.20 -97.20 -92.19
N TYR A 181 29.10 -96.45 -92.06
CA TYR A 181 27.75 -96.98 -91.88
C TYR A 181 27.23 -97.55 -93.19
N VAL A 182 27.49 -96.95 -94.36
CA VAL A 182 27.07 -97.56 -95.64
C VAL A 182 27.72 -98.92 -95.86
N THR A 183 28.91 -99.14 -95.29
CA THR A 183 29.61 -100.44 -95.31
C THR A 183 29.21 -101.39 -94.17
N LYS A 184 28.87 -100.87 -92.97
CA LYS A 184 28.42 -101.68 -91.81
C LYS A 184 26.90 -101.90 -91.72
N ARG A 185 26.09 -101.14 -92.46
CA ARG A 185 24.61 -101.26 -92.49
C ARG A 185 24.15 -102.57 -93.13
N ASP A 186 24.91 -103.10 -94.08
CA ASP A 186 24.65 -104.45 -94.64
C ASP A 186 25.05 -105.57 -93.66
N GLU A 187 25.90 -105.29 -92.67
CA GLU A 187 26.31 -106.26 -91.64
C GLU A 187 25.43 -106.22 -90.38
N GLU A 188 24.96 -105.04 -89.95
CA GLU A 188 24.16 -104.88 -88.72
C GLU A 188 22.64 -105.02 -88.91
N ALA A 189 22.14 -105.05 -90.15
CA ALA A 189 20.77 -105.53 -90.44
C ALA A 189 20.56 -106.99 -90.00
N LYS A 190 21.63 -107.75 -89.75
CA LYS A 190 21.60 -109.12 -89.19
C LYS A 190 21.73 -109.22 -87.66
N LYS A 191 21.81 -108.11 -86.89
CA LYS A 191 21.99 -108.17 -85.41
C LYS A 191 21.09 -107.26 -84.55
N GLY A 192 20.10 -106.59 -85.14
CA GLY A 192 19.32 -105.52 -84.49
C GLY A 192 18.25 -105.89 -83.45
N GLN A 193 18.12 -107.16 -83.03
CA GLN A 193 17.05 -107.56 -82.10
C GLN A 193 17.48 -107.62 -80.63
N HIS A 194 18.78 -107.76 -80.33
CA HIS A 194 19.30 -107.79 -78.96
C HIS A 194 19.69 -106.39 -78.44
N LEU A 195 20.01 -105.45 -79.33
CA LEU A 195 20.45 -104.10 -78.96
C LEU A 195 19.29 -103.24 -78.43
N THR A 196 18.09 -103.43 -78.97
CA THR A 196 16.86 -102.72 -78.57
C THR A 196 16.41 -103.09 -77.16
N GLU A 197 16.52 -104.36 -76.75
CA GLU A 197 16.21 -104.81 -75.40
C GLU A 197 17.23 -104.29 -74.37
N MET A 198 18.52 -104.29 -74.71
CA MET A 198 19.58 -103.77 -73.84
C MET A 198 19.46 -102.25 -73.65
N MET A 199 19.13 -101.50 -74.70
CA MET A 199 18.95 -100.04 -74.64
C MET A 199 17.68 -99.66 -73.86
N SER A 200 16.61 -100.46 -73.98
CA SER A 200 15.40 -100.32 -73.15
C SER A 200 15.71 -100.53 -71.66
N ALA A 201 16.49 -101.56 -71.31
CA ALA A 201 16.89 -101.82 -69.91
C ALA A 201 17.75 -100.68 -69.32
N VAL A 202 18.66 -100.09 -70.12
CA VAL A 202 19.47 -98.93 -69.70
C VAL A 202 18.61 -97.69 -69.48
N LEU A 203 17.64 -97.41 -70.36
CA LEU A 203 16.71 -96.29 -70.21
C LEU A 203 15.77 -96.48 -69.01
N GLU A 204 15.33 -97.70 -68.74
CA GLU A 204 14.52 -97.99 -67.57
C GLU A 204 15.33 -97.78 -66.27
N LEU A 205 16.62 -98.12 -66.28
CA LEU A 205 17.54 -97.84 -65.18
C LEU A 205 17.79 -96.34 -64.96
N THR A 206 17.92 -95.54 -66.04
CA THR A 206 18.09 -94.08 -65.91
C THR A 206 16.82 -93.41 -65.40
N VAL A 207 15.64 -93.82 -65.90
CA VAL A 207 14.35 -93.34 -65.38
C VAL A 207 14.17 -93.69 -63.90
N LYS A 208 14.54 -94.91 -63.48
CA LYS A 208 14.51 -95.31 -62.06
C LYS A 208 15.48 -94.48 -61.21
N LYS A 209 16.69 -94.20 -61.70
CA LYS A 209 17.66 -93.31 -61.02
C LYS A 209 17.12 -91.89 -60.86
N ILE A 210 16.59 -91.28 -61.92
CA ILE A 210 16.05 -89.92 -61.90
C ILE A 210 14.83 -89.84 -60.97
N THR A 211 13.93 -90.81 -61.04
CA THR A 211 12.75 -90.88 -60.17
C THR A 211 13.17 -90.98 -58.70
N LYS A 212 14.23 -91.74 -58.39
CA LYS A 212 14.79 -91.82 -57.04
C LYS A 212 15.38 -90.47 -56.59
N ALA A 213 16.13 -89.78 -57.45
CA ALA A 213 16.69 -88.47 -57.17
C ALA A 213 15.61 -87.41 -56.92
N ILE A 214 14.54 -87.39 -57.72
CA ILE A 214 13.39 -86.48 -57.53
C ILE A 214 12.69 -86.75 -56.20
N LYS A 215 12.44 -88.03 -55.86
CA LYS A 215 11.82 -88.40 -54.58
C LYS A 215 12.68 -87.97 -53.39
N GLN A 216 14.00 -88.11 -53.49
CA GLN A 216 14.93 -87.68 -52.44
C GLN A 216 14.95 -86.15 -52.29
N CYS A 217 15.03 -85.40 -53.39
CA CYS A 217 14.98 -83.93 -53.38
C CYS A 217 13.65 -83.41 -52.80
N LEU A 218 12.52 -84.03 -53.14
CA LEU A 218 11.21 -83.69 -52.56
C LEU A 218 11.14 -83.98 -51.07
N HIS A 219 11.80 -85.05 -50.61
CA HIS A 219 11.86 -85.39 -49.19
C HIS A 219 12.71 -84.36 -48.42
N GLU A 220 13.90 -84.03 -48.91
CA GLU A 220 14.78 -83.01 -48.33
C GLU A 220 14.10 -81.62 -48.32
N TYR A 221 13.37 -81.26 -49.39
CA TYR A 221 12.59 -80.02 -49.43
C TYR A 221 11.48 -80.01 -48.37
N LYS A 222 10.74 -81.11 -48.18
CA LYS A 222 9.71 -81.21 -47.14
C LYS A 222 10.30 -81.07 -45.74
N GLU A 223 11.38 -81.79 -45.44
CA GLU A 223 12.03 -81.71 -44.12
C GLU A 223 12.55 -80.30 -43.83
N THR A 224 13.25 -79.67 -44.78
CA THR A 224 13.76 -78.30 -44.61
C THR A 224 12.64 -77.27 -44.48
N THR A 225 11.55 -77.43 -45.22
CA THR A 225 10.37 -76.55 -45.12
C THR A 225 9.64 -76.71 -43.78
N ASP A 226 9.53 -77.94 -43.27
CA ASP A 226 8.91 -78.19 -41.96
C ASP A 226 9.77 -77.67 -40.80
N ILE A 227 11.11 -77.74 -40.89
CA ILE A 227 12.02 -77.12 -39.92
C ILE A 227 11.83 -75.60 -39.91
N ARG A 228 11.88 -74.97 -41.09
CA ARG A 228 11.66 -73.51 -41.23
C ARG A 228 10.28 -73.08 -40.72
N ARG A 229 9.24 -73.89 -40.94
CA ARG A 229 7.89 -73.61 -40.42
C ARG A 229 7.90 -73.56 -38.88
N LYS A 230 8.52 -74.53 -38.22
CA LYS A 230 8.66 -74.56 -36.76
C LYS A 230 9.46 -73.37 -36.21
N GLU A 231 10.53 -72.97 -36.89
CA GLU A 231 11.31 -71.78 -36.51
C GLU A 231 10.49 -70.50 -36.60
N VAL A 232 9.71 -70.33 -37.67
CA VAL A 232 8.80 -69.17 -37.83
C VAL A 232 7.72 -69.15 -36.74
N GLU A 233 7.14 -70.31 -36.40
CA GLU A 233 6.16 -70.40 -35.30
C GLU A 233 6.79 -70.00 -33.96
N LEU A 234 8.02 -70.43 -33.69
CA LEU A 234 8.74 -70.08 -32.46
C LEU A 234 9.07 -68.59 -32.41
N LEU A 235 9.46 -67.98 -33.54
CA LEU A 235 9.68 -66.54 -33.64
C LEU A 235 8.37 -65.75 -33.43
N ARG A 236 7.26 -66.18 -34.03
CA ARG A 236 5.94 -65.57 -33.82
C ARG A 236 5.50 -65.61 -32.36
N ALA A 237 5.75 -66.72 -31.67
CA ALA A 237 5.45 -66.84 -30.24
C ALA A 237 6.29 -65.86 -29.40
N LYS A 238 7.58 -65.71 -29.72
CA LYS A 238 8.47 -64.73 -29.07
C LYS A 238 8.02 -63.29 -29.33
N ASP A 239 7.69 -62.95 -30.58
CA ASP A 239 7.21 -61.62 -30.93
C ASP A 239 5.92 -61.27 -30.18
N SER A 240 4.97 -62.21 -30.11
CA SER A 240 3.74 -62.01 -29.34
C SER A 240 4.01 -61.79 -27.84
N TYR A 241 4.98 -62.51 -27.26
CA TYR A 241 5.41 -62.31 -25.88
C TYR A 241 6.04 -60.93 -25.67
N TYR A 242 6.96 -60.51 -26.55
CA TYR A 242 7.61 -59.21 -26.43
C TYR A 242 6.65 -58.04 -26.63
N LEU A 243 5.69 -58.15 -27.55
CA LEU A 243 4.63 -57.15 -27.73
C LEU A 243 3.81 -56.96 -26.44
N GLU A 244 3.48 -58.03 -25.73
CA GLU A 244 2.74 -57.92 -24.46
C GLU A 244 3.60 -57.31 -23.34
N VAL A 245 4.92 -57.56 -23.33
CA VAL A 245 5.85 -56.89 -22.42
C VAL A 245 5.95 -55.40 -22.73
N ILE A 246 6.09 -55.03 -24.02
CA ILE A 246 6.13 -53.63 -24.47
C ILE A 246 4.86 -52.91 -24.06
N ARG A 247 3.68 -53.48 -24.35
CA ARG A 247 2.39 -52.90 -23.98
C ARG A 247 2.27 -52.66 -22.47
N ARG A 248 2.69 -53.62 -21.63
CA ARG A 248 2.70 -53.45 -20.17
C ARG A 248 3.65 -52.33 -19.74
N GLN A 249 4.79 -52.21 -20.40
CA GLN A 249 5.77 -51.17 -20.11
C GLN A 249 5.26 -49.78 -20.55
N ASP A 250 4.58 -49.68 -21.69
CA ASP A 250 3.97 -48.43 -22.16
C ASP A 250 2.92 -47.91 -21.18
N ILE A 251 2.05 -48.81 -20.67
CA ILE A 251 1.06 -48.45 -19.65
C ILE A 251 1.74 -47.97 -18.36
N ARG A 252 2.84 -48.64 -17.95
CA ARG A 252 3.60 -48.23 -16.77
C ARG A 252 4.28 -46.87 -16.98
N MET A 253 4.87 -46.64 -18.15
CA MET A 253 5.50 -45.38 -18.51
C MET A 253 4.48 -44.24 -18.53
N ALA A 254 3.29 -44.45 -19.11
CA ALA A 254 2.22 -43.44 -19.11
C ALA A 254 1.82 -43.03 -17.69
N LYS A 255 1.63 -44.00 -16.78
CA LYS A 255 1.32 -43.72 -15.37
C LYS A 255 2.44 -42.94 -14.67
N LEU A 256 3.69 -43.33 -14.88
CA LEU A 256 4.83 -42.61 -14.29
C LEU A 256 4.94 -41.18 -14.82
N CYS A 257 4.62 -40.95 -16.10
CA CYS A 257 4.58 -39.60 -16.66
C CYS A 257 3.46 -38.76 -16.03
N GLU A 258 2.26 -39.31 -15.88
CA GLU A 258 1.14 -38.64 -15.19
C GLU A 258 1.50 -38.30 -13.74
N ASP A 259 2.08 -39.26 -13.00
CA ASP A 259 2.56 -39.05 -11.63
C ASP A 259 3.61 -37.94 -11.59
N MET A 260 4.58 -37.95 -12.52
CA MET A 260 5.63 -36.93 -12.58
C MET A 260 5.05 -35.53 -12.86
N SER A 261 4.11 -35.41 -13.81
CA SER A 261 3.42 -34.15 -14.08
C SER A 261 2.62 -33.66 -12.88
N SER A 262 1.93 -34.57 -12.17
CA SER A 262 1.18 -34.23 -10.95
C SER A 262 2.09 -33.73 -9.82
N LEU A 263 3.26 -34.36 -9.64
CA LEU A 263 4.25 -33.97 -8.64
C LEU A 263 4.90 -32.64 -8.99
N GLN A 264 5.22 -32.42 -10.28
CA GLN A 264 5.73 -31.13 -10.75
C GLN A 264 4.74 -30.00 -10.48
N SER A 265 3.45 -30.23 -10.76
CA SER A 265 2.40 -29.25 -10.47
C SER A 265 2.30 -28.94 -8.97
N GLN A 266 2.33 -29.96 -8.10
CA GLN A 266 2.31 -29.77 -6.64
C GLN A 266 3.54 -29.04 -6.12
N VAL A 267 4.72 -29.32 -6.67
CA VAL A 267 5.97 -28.62 -6.31
C VAL A 267 5.86 -27.14 -6.69
N ASN A 268 5.34 -26.85 -7.89
CA ASN A 268 5.18 -25.47 -8.35
C ASN A 268 4.17 -24.70 -7.49
N GLU A 269 3.03 -25.31 -7.16
CA GLU A 269 2.01 -24.71 -6.27
C GLU A 269 2.58 -24.41 -4.86
N ARG A 270 3.39 -25.32 -4.31
CA ARG A 270 4.08 -25.10 -3.04
C ARG A 270 5.13 -23.99 -3.12
N TYR A 271 5.82 -23.87 -4.25
CA TYR A 271 6.80 -22.82 -4.47
C TYR A 271 6.13 -21.44 -4.51
N GLU A 272 5.05 -21.30 -5.29
CA GLU A 272 4.22 -20.09 -5.35
C GLU A 272 3.66 -19.73 -3.96
N SER A 273 3.09 -20.71 -3.27
CA SER A 273 2.58 -20.50 -1.90
C SER A 273 3.67 -20.03 -0.92
N ARG A 274 4.90 -20.52 -1.09
CA ARG A 274 6.04 -20.10 -0.26
C ARG A 274 6.44 -18.64 -0.54
N LEU A 275 6.47 -18.22 -1.80
CA LEU A 275 6.75 -16.84 -2.16
C LEU A 275 5.73 -15.89 -1.53
N VAL A 276 4.44 -16.21 -1.66
CA VAL A 276 3.35 -15.43 -1.03
C VAL A 276 3.52 -15.37 0.49
N LEU A 277 3.90 -16.48 1.14
CA LEU A 277 4.16 -16.50 2.58
C LEU A 277 5.38 -15.68 3.00
N GLU A 278 6.42 -15.61 2.16
CA GLU A 278 7.59 -14.76 2.40
C GLU A 278 7.24 -13.28 2.27
N ASP A 279 6.48 -12.90 1.25
CA ASP A 279 5.97 -11.54 1.08
C ASP A 279 5.08 -11.13 2.26
N LEU A 280 4.11 -11.97 2.65
CA LEU A 280 3.24 -11.71 3.81
C LEU A 280 4.02 -11.59 5.12
N LYS A 281 5.13 -12.32 5.28
CA LYS A 281 6.01 -12.18 6.45
C LYS A 281 6.74 -10.85 6.44
N ARG A 282 7.28 -10.43 5.29
CA ARG A 282 7.92 -9.12 5.13
C ARG A 282 6.93 -8.00 5.47
N ASP A 283 5.74 -8.03 4.90
CA ASP A 283 4.71 -7.01 5.13
C ASP A 283 4.29 -6.97 6.62
N ARG A 284 4.19 -8.14 7.26
CA ARG A 284 3.93 -8.22 8.71
C ARG A 284 5.06 -7.60 9.53
N GLU A 285 6.32 -7.85 9.17
CA GLU A 285 7.47 -7.29 9.89
C GLU A 285 7.55 -5.78 9.72
N GLU A 286 7.29 -5.27 8.51
CA GLU A 286 7.24 -3.84 8.20
C GLU A 286 6.12 -3.14 8.98
N THR A 287 4.88 -3.64 8.89
CA THR A 287 3.72 -3.10 9.63
C THR A 287 3.92 -3.17 11.14
N TYR A 288 4.57 -4.22 11.65
CA TYR A 288 4.93 -4.31 13.06
C TYR A 288 6.00 -3.28 13.44
N GLY A 289 6.99 -3.05 12.57
CA GLY A 289 7.98 -1.99 12.71
C GLY A 289 7.34 -0.62 12.84
N GLU A 290 6.46 -0.26 11.91
CA GLU A 290 5.70 1.01 11.95
C GLU A 290 4.85 1.13 13.22
N TYR A 291 4.13 0.07 13.59
CA TYR A 291 3.32 0.04 14.81
C TYR A 291 4.16 0.29 16.07
N THR A 292 5.30 -0.37 16.20
CA THR A 292 6.18 -0.20 17.37
C THR A 292 6.78 1.21 17.42
N GLN A 293 7.15 1.79 16.28
CA GLN A 293 7.63 3.16 16.18
C GLN A 293 6.55 4.18 16.57
N ALA A 294 5.33 4.02 16.05
CA ALA A 294 4.19 4.86 16.39
C ALA A 294 3.82 4.76 17.88
N ARG A 295 3.90 3.55 18.46
CA ARG A 295 3.66 3.35 19.90
C ARG A 295 4.74 3.98 20.77
N ALA A 296 5.99 3.97 20.32
CA ALA A 296 7.09 4.63 21.00
C ALA A 296 6.99 6.16 20.91
N SER A 297 6.55 6.72 19.77
CA SER A 297 6.30 8.16 19.63
C SER A 297 5.14 8.61 20.52
N LEU A 298 4.04 7.84 20.56
CA LEU A 298 2.88 8.13 21.41
C LEU A 298 3.26 8.11 22.91
N SER A 299 4.01 7.11 23.35
CA SER A 299 4.49 7.03 24.74
C SER A 299 5.36 8.25 25.11
N ARG A 300 6.22 8.70 24.18
CA ARG A 300 7.04 9.91 24.39
C ARG A 300 6.19 11.17 24.45
N ALA A 301 5.25 11.35 23.53
CA ALA A 301 4.34 12.49 23.53
C ALA A 301 3.51 12.55 24.82
N SER A 302 2.93 11.43 25.25
CA SER A 302 2.20 11.33 26.50
C SER A 302 3.06 11.68 27.73
N GLY A 303 4.33 11.27 27.75
CA GLY A 303 5.27 11.65 28.80
C GLY A 303 5.59 13.16 28.82
N LEU A 304 5.74 13.77 27.64
CA LEU A 304 5.94 15.22 27.51
C LEU A 304 4.70 16.01 27.96
N ASP A 305 3.51 15.59 27.54
CA ASP A 305 2.24 16.23 27.93
C ASP A 305 2.04 16.15 29.45
N ALA A 306 2.35 15.00 30.06
CA ALA A 306 2.28 14.83 31.51
C ALA A 306 3.26 15.77 32.25
N ALA A 307 4.49 15.92 31.74
CA ALA A 307 5.47 16.84 32.31
C ALA A 307 5.03 18.31 32.17
N GLN A 308 4.54 18.71 30.99
CA GLN A 308 4.04 20.06 30.74
C GLN A 308 2.83 20.39 31.62
N MET A 309 1.89 19.46 31.79
CA MET A 309 0.74 19.62 32.69
C MET A 309 1.18 19.79 34.15
N LEU A 310 2.18 19.03 34.59
CA LEU A 310 2.73 19.17 35.94
C LEU A 310 3.38 20.54 36.14
N THR A 311 4.18 21.01 35.18
CA THR A 311 4.77 22.35 35.22
C THR A 311 3.70 23.43 35.23
N LEU A 312 2.71 23.36 34.33
CA LEU A 312 1.62 24.34 34.26
C LEU A 312 0.81 24.38 35.56
N SER A 313 0.49 23.22 36.14
CA SER A 313 -0.23 23.12 37.41
C SER A 313 0.58 23.71 38.57
N SER A 314 1.89 23.44 38.62
CA SER A 314 2.80 24.02 39.62
C SER A 314 2.87 25.54 39.51
N GLU A 315 3.12 26.07 38.30
CA GLU A 315 3.21 27.51 38.06
C GLU A 315 1.88 28.22 38.31
N SER A 316 0.76 27.63 37.87
CA SER A 316 -0.58 28.16 38.14
C SER A 316 -0.84 28.24 39.64
N ASN A 317 -0.52 27.19 40.41
CA ASN A 317 -0.65 27.21 41.86
C ASN A 317 0.26 28.24 42.53
N ASN A 318 1.48 28.45 42.02
CA ASN A 318 2.38 29.48 42.52
C ASN A 318 1.82 30.89 42.28
N ILE A 319 1.28 31.14 41.09
CA ILE A 319 0.62 32.41 40.73
C ILE A 319 -0.62 32.63 41.60
N ILE A 320 -1.46 31.62 41.79
CA ILE A 320 -2.65 31.71 42.66
C ILE A 320 -2.22 32.09 44.08
N LYS A 321 -1.25 31.38 44.67
CA LYS A 321 -0.73 31.71 46.01
C LYS A 321 -0.14 33.12 46.09
N HIS A 322 0.52 33.59 45.03
CA HIS A 322 1.03 34.95 44.96
C HIS A 322 -0.12 35.97 44.94
N LEU A 323 -1.14 35.75 44.12
CA LEU A 323 -2.32 36.61 44.04
C LEU A 323 -3.10 36.64 45.35
N GLU A 324 -3.27 35.50 46.02
CA GLU A 324 -3.87 35.43 47.36
C GLU A 324 -3.12 36.29 48.38
N LYS A 325 -1.78 36.27 48.37
CA LYS A 325 -0.96 37.14 49.23
C LYS A 325 -1.12 38.62 48.89
N VAL A 326 -1.27 38.97 47.60
CA VAL A 326 -1.53 40.36 47.17
C VAL A 326 -2.91 40.81 47.66
N VAL A 327 -3.92 39.96 47.53
CA VAL A 327 -5.27 40.21 48.06
C VAL A 327 -5.22 40.40 49.58
N GLU A 328 -4.54 39.54 50.32
CA GLU A 328 -4.39 39.65 51.77
C GLU A 328 -3.71 40.98 52.19
N LYS A 329 -2.66 41.39 51.48
CA LYS A 329 -2.01 42.70 51.69
C LYS A 329 -2.97 43.85 51.38
N GLY A 330 -3.73 43.76 50.28
CA GLY A 330 -4.75 44.73 49.91
C GLY A 330 -5.84 44.86 50.98
N GLU A 331 -6.35 43.73 51.49
CA GLU A 331 -7.30 43.70 52.60
C GLU A 331 -6.74 44.34 53.87
N LYS A 332 -5.49 44.04 54.24
CA LYS A 332 -4.83 44.65 55.40
C LYS A 332 -4.73 46.16 55.25
N ILE A 333 -4.32 46.65 54.08
CA ILE A 333 -4.26 48.08 53.77
C ILE A 333 -5.65 48.71 53.86
N LEU A 334 -6.68 48.08 53.30
CA LEU A 334 -8.06 48.57 53.39
C LEU A 334 -8.56 48.61 54.84
N ARG A 335 -8.32 47.55 55.63
CA ARG A 335 -8.69 47.50 57.06
C ARG A 335 -7.98 48.60 57.85
N LEU A 336 -6.68 48.80 57.63
CA LEU A 336 -5.93 49.90 58.23
C LEU A 336 -6.45 51.26 57.77
N GLY A 337 -6.79 51.40 56.48
CA GLY A 337 -7.40 52.62 55.94
C GLY A 337 -8.73 52.96 56.62
N VAL A 338 -9.59 51.97 56.85
CA VAL A 338 -10.85 52.14 57.59
C VAL A 338 -10.61 52.50 59.06
N LEU A 339 -9.67 51.82 59.74
CA LEU A 339 -9.31 52.12 61.13
C LEU A 339 -8.73 53.53 61.28
N CYS A 340 -7.79 53.92 60.42
CA CYS A 340 -7.23 55.26 60.37
C CYS A 340 -8.34 56.28 60.09
N ARG A 341 -9.24 55.99 59.14
CA ARG A 341 -10.38 56.86 58.84
C ARG A 341 -11.30 57.05 60.03
N ASN A 342 -11.48 56.07 60.91
CA ASN A 342 -12.30 56.25 62.12
C ASN A 342 -11.72 57.31 63.07
N LEU A 343 -10.39 57.40 63.18
CA LEU A 343 -9.67 58.34 64.06
C LEU A 343 -9.57 59.77 63.48
N GLU A 344 -9.94 59.96 62.22
CA GLU A 344 -9.94 61.28 61.58
C GLU A 344 -11.11 62.15 62.04
N THR A 345 -10.87 63.46 62.08
CA THR A 345 -11.89 64.47 62.40
C THR A 345 -12.94 64.57 61.28
N GLN A 346 -14.11 65.15 61.57
CA GLN A 346 -15.14 65.33 60.53
C GLN A 346 -14.65 66.24 59.39
N GLU A 347 -13.85 67.27 59.69
CA GLU A 347 -13.24 68.14 58.67
C GLU A 347 -12.32 67.35 57.72
N GLU A 348 -11.45 66.49 58.26
CA GLU A 348 -10.54 65.64 57.48
C GLU A 348 -11.26 64.51 56.72
N LYS A 349 -12.47 64.12 57.14
CA LYS A 349 -13.30 63.13 56.42
C LYS A 349 -14.04 63.75 55.23
N VAL A 350 -14.45 65.01 55.35
CA VAL A 350 -15.18 65.75 54.31
C VAL A 350 -14.22 66.37 53.30
N VAL A 351 -13.03 66.80 53.74
CA VAL A 351 -11.97 67.35 52.86
C VAL A 351 -10.63 66.63 53.09
N PRO A 352 -10.50 65.36 52.67
CA PRO A 352 -9.33 64.52 52.95
C PRO A 352 -7.98 65.06 52.45
N PHE A 353 -7.99 65.90 51.41
CA PHE A 353 -6.78 66.35 50.73
C PHE A 353 -6.54 67.86 50.84
N GLY A 354 -7.28 68.53 51.73
CA GLY A 354 -7.25 69.98 51.94
C GLY A 354 -7.96 70.78 50.85
N PHE A 355 -8.27 72.05 51.14
CA PHE A 355 -8.73 73.00 50.13
C PHE A 355 -7.50 73.48 49.35
N SER A 356 -7.27 72.94 48.16
CA SER A 356 -6.37 73.55 47.18
C SER A 356 -7.20 74.14 46.06
N VAL A 357 -7.21 75.47 46.02
CA VAL A 357 -7.46 76.27 44.82
C VAL A 357 -6.35 75.93 43.82
N ASP A 358 -6.68 75.07 42.86
CA ASP A 358 -6.31 75.15 41.44
C ASP A 358 -6.52 73.78 40.79
N ASN A 359 -7.66 73.64 40.11
CA ASN A 359 -7.92 72.60 39.13
C ASN A 359 -7.07 72.87 37.88
N LYS A 360 -5.77 72.55 37.94
CA LYS A 360 -5.00 72.24 36.73
C LYS A 360 -4.55 70.79 36.84
N SER A 361 -5.30 69.95 36.16
CA SER A 361 -4.91 68.60 35.79
C SER A 361 -3.67 68.66 34.90
N GLU A 362 -2.50 68.73 35.52
CA GLU A 362 -1.26 68.31 34.86
C GLU A 362 -1.15 66.80 35.08
N GLU A 363 -1.19 66.06 33.98
CA GLU A 363 -0.85 64.65 33.91
C GLU A 363 0.61 64.49 34.35
N PHE A 364 0.83 64.26 35.65
CA PHE A 364 2.13 63.89 36.18
C PHE A 364 2.43 62.44 35.79
N THR A 365 2.91 62.25 34.56
CA THR A 365 3.65 61.06 34.15
C THR A 365 5.07 61.15 34.72
N ASP A 366 5.23 60.85 36.00
CA ASP A 366 6.54 60.63 36.61
C ASP A 366 6.72 59.13 36.91
N ASP A 367 7.74 58.54 36.27
CA ASP A 367 8.06 57.12 36.17
C ASP A 367 8.55 56.51 37.51
N ASN A 368 8.63 57.34 38.56
CA ASN A 368 9.18 56.99 39.87
C ASN A 368 8.17 56.33 40.84
N GLY A 369 6.91 56.15 40.47
CA GLY A 369 5.91 55.43 41.29
C GLY A 369 5.46 56.13 42.60
N TYR A 370 6.03 57.30 42.94
CA TYR A 370 5.69 58.07 44.14
C TYR A 370 4.56 59.08 43.93
N SER A 371 4.26 59.45 42.69
CA SER A 371 3.22 60.44 42.34
C SER A 371 1.82 60.07 42.89
N PRO A 372 1.33 58.81 42.81
CA PRO A 372 0.02 58.44 43.34
C PRO A 372 -0.11 58.58 44.87
N PHE A 373 0.99 58.57 45.62
CA PHE A 373 0.99 58.72 47.08
C PHE A 373 1.10 60.18 47.54
N MET A 374 1.27 61.14 46.64
CA MET A 374 1.46 62.55 46.99
C MET A 374 0.29 63.10 47.85
N PHE A 375 -0.95 62.77 47.50
CA PHE A 375 -2.13 63.16 48.28
C PHE A 375 -2.18 62.48 49.66
N PHE A 376 -1.73 61.23 49.77
CA PHE A 376 -1.62 60.53 51.05
C PHE A 376 -0.59 61.21 51.96
N TRP A 377 0.60 61.54 51.43
CA TRP A 377 1.64 62.23 52.21
C TRP A 377 1.22 63.63 52.65
N ARG A 378 0.49 64.37 51.80
CA ARG A 378 -0.07 65.68 52.17
C ARG A 378 -1.03 65.56 53.37
N ARG A 379 -1.90 64.56 53.35
CA ARG A 379 -2.85 64.26 54.45
C ARG A 379 -2.14 63.81 55.72
N TYR A 380 -1.10 63.01 55.60
CA TYR A 380 -0.26 62.60 56.74
C TYR A 380 0.48 63.81 57.36
N ALA A 381 0.99 64.72 56.53
CA ALA A 381 1.67 65.93 57.00
C ALA A 381 0.71 66.89 57.73
N SER A 382 -0.53 67.07 57.25
CA SER A 382 -1.53 67.90 57.95
C SER A 382 -1.89 67.34 59.32
N ALA A 383 -2.14 66.02 59.41
CA ALA A 383 -2.42 65.36 60.68
C ALA A 383 -1.26 65.50 61.68
N ASN A 384 -0.01 65.35 61.22
CA ASN A 384 1.18 65.56 62.06
C ASN A 384 1.34 67.01 62.52
N LEU A 385 0.96 67.99 61.70
CA LEU A 385 1.00 69.40 62.08
C LEU A 385 -0.02 69.71 63.17
N ILE A 386 -1.22 69.13 63.09
CA ILE A 386 -2.24 69.20 64.15
C ILE A 386 -1.71 68.56 65.43
N LYS A 387 -1.15 67.34 65.36
CA LYS A 387 -0.55 66.66 66.50
C LYS A 387 0.52 67.53 67.20
N ARG A 388 1.45 68.10 66.43
CA ARG A 388 2.50 68.99 66.97
C ARG A 388 1.96 70.26 67.62
N LYS A 389 0.81 70.77 67.17
CA LYS A 389 0.14 71.92 67.82
C LYS A 389 -0.53 71.52 69.15
N LEU A 390 -1.06 70.30 69.24
CA LEU A 390 -1.71 69.79 70.45
C LEU A 390 -0.71 69.38 71.54
N GLU A 391 0.47 68.86 71.17
CA GLU A 391 1.52 68.46 72.12
C GLU A 391 1.90 69.51 73.18
N PRO A 392 2.17 70.80 72.86
CA PRO A 392 2.46 71.81 73.87
C PRO A 392 1.26 72.10 74.76
N THR A 393 0.04 72.17 74.19
CA THR A 393 -1.19 72.40 74.97
C THR A 393 -1.48 71.25 75.94
N LEU A 394 -1.18 70.01 75.54
CA LEU A 394 -1.29 68.84 76.39
C LEU A 394 -0.25 68.89 77.51
N LYS A 395 0.98 69.34 77.21
CA LYS A 395 2.04 69.49 78.20
C LYS A 395 1.67 70.55 79.26
N THR A 396 1.19 71.72 78.82
CA THR A 396 0.73 72.77 79.75
C THR A 396 -0.46 72.31 80.58
N LEU A 397 -1.47 71.65 79.98
CA LEU A 397 -2.61 71.11 80.72
C LEU A 397 -2.21 70.01 81.71
N ARG A 398 -1.19 69.20 81.40
CA ARG A 398 -0.63 68.23 82.37
C ARG A 398 0.08 68.92 83.51
N GLU A 399 0.91 69.92 83.23
CA GLU A 399 1.59 70.73 84.25
C GLU A 399 0.57 71.46 85.14
N GLU A 400 -0.49 72.02 84.57
CA GLU A 400 -1.61 72.62 85.30
C GLU A 400 -2.40 71.60 86.11
N ASN A 401 -2.64 70.39 85.59
CA ASN A 401 -3.34 69.33 86.32
C ASN A 401 -2.50 68.82 87.50
N GLU A 402 -1.20 68.63 87.31
CA GLU A 402 -0.27 68.28 88.39
C GLU A 402 -0.20 69.42 89.43
N TYR A 403 -0.20 70.69 89.00
CA TYR A 403 -0.29 71.84 89.90
C TYR A 403 -1.62 71.89 90.67
N LEU A 404 -2.74 71.58 90.01
CA LEU A 404 -4.06 71.52 90.64
C LEU A 404 -4.18 70.32 91.60
N LYS A 405 -3.63 69.15 91.25
CA LYS A 405 -3.51 68.00 92.16
C LYS A 405 -2.69 68.36 93.39
N TYR A 406 -1.54 68.99 93.20
CA TYR A 406 -0.70 69.45 94.30
C TYR A 406 -1.45 70.44 95.21
N ARG A 407 -2.21 71.39 94.64
CA ARG A 407 -3.09 72.30 95.41
C ARG A 407 -4.24 71.58 96.11
N LEU A 408 -4.82 70.56 95.48
CA LEU A 408 -5.87 69.73 96.09
C LEU A 408 -5.32 68.89 97.24
N GLU A 409 -4.13 68.33 97.11
CA GLU A 409 -3.41 67.62 98.18
C GLU A 409 -3.10 68.56 99.34
N THR A 410 -2.65 69.80 99.08
CA THR A 410 -2.44 70.79 100.16
C THR A 410 -3.75 71.24 100.81
N VAL A 411 -4.84 71.39 100.06
CA VAL A 411 -6.17 71.72 100.63
C VAL A 411 -6.73 70.54 101.43
N LEU A 412 -6.51 69.30 100.98
CA LEU A 412 -6.86 68.09 101.72
C LEU A 412 -6.03 67.93 102.99
N GLU A 413 -4.74 68.30 102.98
CA GLU A 413 -3.90 68.37 104.19
C GLU A 413 -4.36 69.45 105.16
N ILE A 414 -4.81 70.61 104.66
CA ILE A 414 -5.37 71.68 105.50
C ILE A 414 -6.74 71.27 106.09
N LEU A 415 -7.57 70.55 105.33
CA LEU A 415 -8.84 70.00 105.81
C LEU A 415 -8.65 68.80 106.76
N SER A 416 -7.61 67.97 106.58
CA SER A 416 -7.25 66.93 107.54
C SER A 416 -6.67 67.52 108.82
N ASN A 417 -5.99 68.66 108.74
CA ASN A 417 -5.48 69.42 109.89
C ASN A 417 -6.50 70.41 110.50
N SER A 418 -7.72 70.52 109.94
CA SER A 418 -8.84 71.24 110.57
C SER A 418 -9.88 70.30 111.20
N GLN A 419 -9.59 69.00 111.27
CA GLN A 419 -10.35 67.99 112.01
C GLN A 419 -9.60 67.37 113.21
N VAL A 420 -8.50 67.95 113.68
CA VAL A 420 -7.91 67.65 115.02
C VAL A 420 -7.38 68.91 115.69
#